data_AF-A0A1Y6CSP3-F1
#
_entry.id   AF-A0A1Y6CSP3-F1
#
_cell.length_a   1.000
_cell.length_b   1.000
_cell.length_c   1.000
_cell.angle_alpha   90.00
_cell.angle_beta   90.00
_cell.angle_gamma   90.00
#
_symmetry.space_group_name_H-M   'P 1'
#
loop_
_entity.id
_entity.type
_entity.pdbx_description
1 polymer ?
#
loop_
_entity_poly.entity_id
_entity_poly.type
_entity_poly.pdbx_seq_one_letter_code
_entity_poly.pdbx_strand_id
1 'polypeptide(L)' 'MADILPFRKPKAAKKPDTTLCRSGFHRWKVDKDKVFDVKQGRLVTAYRCERCGALKTEAR' A
#
# COMPACT_ATOMS: atom_id res chain seq x y z
N MET A 1 -3.21 3.97 -52.35
CA MET A 1 -3.84 4.58 -51.15
C MET A 1 -3.24 3.92 -49.94
N ALA A 2 -2.74 4.69 -48.97
CA ALA A 2 -2.13 4.14 -47.76
C ALA A 2 -3.20 4.04 -46.66
N ASP A 3 -3.31 2.88 -46.03
CA ASP A 3 -4.23 2.63 -44.92
C ASP A 3 -3.61 3.17 -43.63
N ILE A 4 -4.26 4.15 -43.01
CA ILE A 4 -3.77 4.81 -41.80
C ILE A 4 -4.32 4.08 -40.58
N LEU A 5 -3.47 3.29 -39.92
CA LEU A 5 -3.83 2.63 -38.66
C LEU A 5 -4.02 3.68 -37.54
N PRO A 6 -5.19 3.72 -36.88
CA PRO A 6 -5.42 4.65 -35.80
C PRO A 6 -4.62 4.25 -34.55
N PHE A 7 -3.76 5.15 -34.07
CA PHE A 7 -3.01 4.95 -32.84
C PHE A 7 -3.95 5.04 -31.62
N ARG A 8 -4.26 3.88 -31.04
CA ARG A 8 -5.08 3.81 -29.84
C ARG A 8 -4.27 4.30 -28.63
N LYS A 9 -4.74 5.36 -27.96
CA LYS A 9 -4.09 5.86 -26.74
C LYS A 9 -4.08 4.77 -25.66
N PRO A 10 -2.91 4.48 -25.03
CA PRO A 10 -2.86 3.54 -23.91
C PRO A 10 -3.76 4.05 -22.78
N LYS A 11 -4.57 3.15 -22.20
CA LYS A 11 -5.45 3.51 -21.08
C LYS A 11 -4.58 4.00 -19.92
N ALA A 12 -4.95 5.13 -19.32
CA ALA A 12 -4.30 5.61 -18.12
C ALA A 12 -4.40 4.54 -17.03
N ALA A 13 -3.28 3.92 -16.68
CA ALA A 13 -3.21 3.01 -15.55
C ALA A 13 -3.64 3.79 -14.30
N LYS A 14 -4.65 3.29 -13.58
CA LYS A 14 -5.05 3.87 -12.29
C LYS A 14 -3.84 3.81 -11.36
N LYS A 15 -3.15 4.95 -11.19
CA LYS A 15 -2.12 5.08 -10.17
C LYS A 15 -2.82 4.92 -8.81
N PRO A 16 -2.31 4.06 -7.91
CA PRO A 16 -2.86 4.00 -6.57
C PRO A 16 -2.74 5.38 -5.92
N ASP A 17 -3.84 5.87 -5.35
CA ASP A 17 -3.95 7.15 -4.67
C ASP A 17 -3.04 7.16 -3.42
N THR A 18 -1.76 7.43 -3.66
CA THR A 18 -0.67 7.37 -2.67
C THR A 18 -0.20 8.75 -2.26
N THR A 19 -0.82 9.81 -2.80
CA THR A 19 -0.53 11.22 -2.51
C THR A 19 -0.63 11.50 -1.01
N LEU A 20 -1.72 11.10 -0.37
CA LEU A 20 -1.94 11.27 1.08
C LEU A 20 -0.91 10.51 1.93
N CYS A 21 -0.51 9.31 1.50
CA CYS A 21 0.49 8.53 2.21
C CYS A 21 1.91 9.12 2.10
N ARG A 22 2.23 9.80 0.99
CA ARG A 22 3.52 10.48 0.83
C ARG A 22 3.66 11.68 1.78
N SER A 23 2.55 12.31 2.14
CA SER A 23 2.51 13.42 3.10
C SER A 23 2.46 12.96 4.57
N GLY A 24 2.54 11.66 4.85
CA GLY A 24 2.50 11.09 6.21
C GLY A 24 1.10 10.79 6.74
N PHE A 25 0.03 11.03 5.96
CA PHE A 25 -1.35 10.70 6.34
C PHE A 25 -1.68 9.25 5.98
N HIS A 26 -1.24 8.34 6.84
CA HIS A 26 -1.50 6.91 6.70
C HIS A 26 -2.84 6.52 7.32
N ARG A 27 -3.64 5.76 6.56
CA ARG A 27 -4.80 5.05 7.09
C ARG A 27 -4.33 3.70 7.64
N TRP A 28 -3.98 3.65 8.92
CA TRP A 28 -3.54 2.45 9.61
C TRP A 28 -4.71 1.52 9.89
N LYS A 29 -4.54 0.24 9.58
CA LYS A 29 -5.45 -0.85 9.92
C LYS A 29 -4.67 -1.91 10.69
N VAL A 30 -5.28 -2.45 11.74
CA VAL A 30 -4.65 -3.53 12.51
C VAL A 30 -4.56 -4.78 11.65
N ASP A 31 -3.33 -5.24 11.45
CA ASP A 31 -3.02 -6.49 10.76
C ASP A 31 -2.99 -7.60 11.83
N LYS A 32 -4.06 -8.40 11.86
CA LYS A 32 -4.21 -9.49 12.84
C LYS A 32 -3.39 -10.73 12.51
N ASP A 33 -2.72 -10.75 11.36
CA ASP A 33 -1.89 -11.87 10.91
C ASP A 33 -0.56 -11.91 11.68
N LYS A 34 0.02 -10.73 11.95
CA LYS A 34 1.32 -10.61 12.64
C LYS A 34 1.17 -10.14 14.07
N VAL A 35 0.63 -11.02 14.92
CA VAL A 35 0.45 -10.75 16.35
C VAL A 35 1.72 -11.07 17.16
N PHE A 36 2.67 -11.84 16.65
CA PHE A 36 3.85 -12.30 17.40
C PHE A 36 5.16 -11.91 16.71
N ASP A 37 6.03 -11.17 17.41
CA ASP A 37 7.35 -10.80 16.92
C ASP A 37 8.40 -11.83 17.37
N VAL A 38 8.91 -12.62 16.42
CA VAL A 38 9.89 -13.69 16.69
C VAL A 38 11.21 -13.14 17.24
N LYS A 39 11.58 -11.91 16.90
CA LYS A 39 12.85 -11.30 17.36
C LYS A 39 12.74 -10.79 18.79
N GLN A 40 11.60 -10.23 19.17
CA GLN A 40 11.36 -9.71 20.52
C GLN A 40 10.74 -10.73 21.47
N GLY A 41 10.28 -11.88 20.97
CA GLY A 41 9.68 -12.95 21.77
C GLY A 41 8.36 -12.55 22.44
N ARG A 42 7.65 -11.55 21.92
CA ARG A 42 6.43 -11.00 22.51
C ARG A 42 5.36 -10.71 21.48
N LEU A 43 4.12 -10.60 21.97
CA LEU A 43 2.99 -10.18 21.15
C LEU A 43 3.13 -8.70 20.80
N VAL A 44 3.04 -8.38 19.51
CA VAL A 44 3.11 -7.03 18.97
C VAL A 44 1.84 -6.73 18.17
N THR A 45 1.45 -5.47 18.14
CA THR A 45 0.35 -5.05 17.27
C THR A 45 0.95 -4.52 15.97
N ALA A 46 0.74 -5.24 14.87
CA ALA A 46 1.10 -4.76 13.55
C ALA A 46 -0.05 -3.90 12.98
N TYR A 47 0.31 -2.79 12.36
CA TYR A 47 -0.57 -1.92 11.60
C TYR A 47 -0.10 -1.90 10.15
N ARG A 48 -1.04 -2.08 9.22
CA ARG A 48 -0.81 -1.99 7.79
C ARG A 48 -1.61 -0.83 7.22
N CYS A 49 -0.98 -0.01 6.40
CA CYS A 49 -1.69 1.05 5.71
C CYS A 49 -2.49 0.49 4.54
N GLU A 50 -3.79 0.74 4.49
CA GLU A 50 -4.66 0.23 3.41
C GLU A 50 -4.36 0.85 2.03
N ARG A 51 -3.73 2.04 2.01
CA ARG A 51 -3.45 2.79 0.77
C ARG A 51 -2.09 2.46 0.15
N CYS A 52 -1.04 2.47 0.97
CA CYS A 52 0.35 2.26 0.50
C CYS A 52 0.95 0.91 0.92
N GLY A 53 0.30 0.17 1.81
CA GLY A 53 0.83 -1.11 2.30
C GLY A 53 1.98 -0.99 3.30
N ALA A 54 2.34 0.22 3.74
CA ALA A 54 3.36 0.42 4.78
C ALA A 54 2.97 -0.34 6.06
N LEU A 55 3.97 -0.89 6.74
CA LEU A 55 3.82 -1.65 7.98
C LEU A 55 4.41 -0.85 9.14
N LYS A 56 3.67 -0.72 10.24
CA LYS A 56 4.10 -0.13 11.49
C LYS A 56 3.84 -1.14 12.60
N THR A 57 4.86 -1.55 13.34
CA THR A 57 4.73 -2.45 14.48
C THR A 57 4.90 -1.65 15.76
N GLU A 58 3.93 -1.74 16.66
CA GLU A 58 4.03 -1.19 18.01
C GLU A 58 4.10 -2.36 19.00
N ALA A 59 5.19 -2.39 19.75
CA ALA A 59 5.40 -3.36 20.82
C ALA A 59 4.96 -2.72 22.13
N ARG A 60 4.04 -3.37 22.84
CA ARG A 60 3.57 -2.93 24.15
C ARG A 60 4.47 -3.47 25.27
#